data_AF-A0A2W6ARX8-F1
#
_entry.id   AF-A0A2W6ARX8-F1
#
_cell.length_a   1.000
_cell.length_b   1.000
_cell.length_c   1.000
_cell.angle_alpha   90.00
_cell.angle_beta   90.00
_cell.angle_gamma   90.00
#
_symmetry.space_group_name_H-M   'P 1'
#
loop_
_entity.id
_entity.type
_entity.pdbx_description
1 polymer ?
#
loop_
_entity_poly.entity_id
_entity_poly.type
_entity_poly.pdbx_seq_one_letter_code
_entity_poly.pdbx_strand_id
1 'polypeptide(L)'
;MVLGLFPVIASILDLVSVRANGIPSDHRAAFAAVAGMDWTAARDAAAGVTRYISLLETGYALHELVFGLLFLIIVAIPFRRGERWAWFACWVVLIADLGYTFTLGRYDSALLRNSLIADLALPILLPLQAPRFFRKSQP
;
A
#
# COMPACT_ATOMS: atom_id res chain seq x y z
N MET A 1 -3.20 1.45 -15.37
CA MET A 1 -4.36 2.02 -14.64
C MET A 1 -4.84 1.12 -13.52
N VAL A 2 -5.14 -0.16 -13.77
CA VAL A 2 -5.59 -1.09 -12.71
C VAL A 2 -4.62 -1.15 -11.51
N LEU A 3 -3.31 -1.25 -11.77
CA LEU A 3 -2.28 -1.25 -10.72
C LEU A 3 -2.27 0.05 -9.87
N GLY A 4 -2.63 1.19 -10.44
CA GLY A 4 -2.68 2.46 -9.70
C GLY A 4 -3.97 2.68 -8.92
N LEU A 5 -5.03 1.93 -9.25
CA LEU A 5 -6.30 1.96 -8.51
C LEU A 5 -6.21 1.16 -7.21
N PHE A 6 -5.38 0.12 -7.16
CA PHE A 6 -5.22 -0.74 -6.00
C PHE A 6 -4.83 0.02 -4.72
N PRO A 7 -3.72 0.81 -4.67
CA PRO A 7 -3.34 1.53 -3.46
C PRO A 7 -4.39 2.56 -3.03
N VAL A 8 -5.07 3.19 -3.99
CA VAL A 8 -6.16 4.15 -3.71
C VAL A 8 -7.33 3.45 -3.02
N ILE A 9 -7.76 2.30 -3.55
CA ILE A 9 -8.88 1.54 -2.97
C ILE A 9 -8.51 1.00 -1.60
N ALA A 10 -7.30 0.43 -1.44
CA ALA A 10 -6.81 -0.06 -0.16
C ALA A 10 -6.82 1.05 0.91
N SER A 11 -6.23 2.21 0.60
CA SER A 11 -6.20 3.35 1.52
C SER A 11 -7.60 3.83 1.93
N ILE A 12 -8.57 3.81 1.01
CA ILE A 12 -9.97 4.16 1.32
C ILE A 12 -10.60 3.13 2.25
N LEU A 13 -10.38 1.84 1.98
CA LEU A 13 -10.88 0.75 2.83
C LEU A 13 -10.28 0.83 4.24
N ASP A 14 -9.01 1.20 4.36
CA ASP A 14 -8.35 1.39 5.64
C ASP A 14 -8.92 2.59 6.40
N LEU A 15 -9.11 3.73 5.74
CA LEU A 15 -9.78 4.89 6.35
C LEU A 15 -11.19 4.53 6.85
N VAL A 16 -11.96 3.77 6.07
CA VAL A 16 -13.29 3.30 6.47
C VAL A 16 -13.19 2.34 7.65
N SER A 17 -12.26 1.38 7.62
CA SER A 17 -12.08 0.41 8.70
C SER A 17 -11.61 1.08 9.99
N VAL A 18 -10.64 1.99 9.93
CA VAL A 18 -10.14 2.74 11.08
C VAL A 18 -11.27 3.58 11.69
N ARG A 19 -12.08 4.24 10.86
CA ARG A 19 -13.24 5.00 11.37
C ARG A 19 -14.26 4.11 12.07
N ALA A 20 -14.51 2.91 11.56
CA ALA A 20 -15.49 1.98 12.12
C ALA A 20 -14.98 1.22 13.35
N ASN A 21 -13.69 0.86 13.37
CA ASN A 21 -13.12 -0.15 14.27
C ASN A 21 -11.92 0.33 15.10
N GLY A 22 -11.35 1.49 14.76
CA GLY A 22 -10.13 2.03 15.36
C GLY A 22 -8.84 1.60 14.68
N ILE A 23 -8.82 0.47 13.95
CA ILE A 23 -7.67 0.01 13.14
C ILE A 23 -8.14 -0.68 11.85
N PRO A 24 -7.28 -0.79 10.83
CA PRO A 24 -7.55 -1.63 9.67
C PRO A 24 -7.83 -3.08 10.07
N SER A 25 -8.73 -3.75 9.35
CA SER A 25 -9.17 -5.11 9.72
C SER A 25 -8.05 -6.12 9.61
N ASP A 26 -7.15 -5.94 8.65
CA ASP A 26 -6.00 -6.76 8.34
C ASP A 26 -4.79 -6.45 9.24
N HIS A 27 -4.77 -5.32 9.95
CA HIS A 27 -3.78 -5.03 11.00
C HIS A 27 -4.07 -5.76 12.31
N ARG A 28 -5.28 -6.32 12.51
CA ARG A 28 -5.70 -6.91 13.79
C ARG A 28 -4.85 -8.11 14.21
N ALA A 29 -4.54 -9.01 13.28
CA ALA A 29 -3.74 -10.18 13.55
C ALA A 29 -2.30 -9.80 13.90
N ALA A 30 -1.72 -8.86 13.13
CA ALA A 30 -0.40 -8.32 13.41
C ALA A 30 -0.35 -7.59 14.78
N PHE A 31 -1.36 -6.78 15.09
CA PHE A 31 -1.49 -6.14 16.39
C PHE A 31 -1.52 -7.17 17.52
N ALA A 32 -2.36 -8.20 17.41
CA ALA A 32 -2.46 -9.24 18.43
C ALA A 32 -1.14 -10.00 18.63
N ALA A 33 -0.43 -10.30 17.54
CA ALA A 33 0.86 -10.98 17.59
C ALA A 33 1.96 -10.12 18.24
N VAL A 34 1.97 -8.81 17.99
CA VAL A 34 3.01 -7.90 18.50
C VAL A 34 2.71 -7.38 19.90
N ALA A 35 1.46 -6.98 20.15
CA ALA A 35 1.03 -6.43 21.43
C ALA A 35 0.71 -7.50 22.49
N GLY A 36 0.56 -8.77 22.08
CA GLY A 36 0.22 -9.88 22.96
C GLY A 36 -1.23 -9.87 23.47
N MET A 37 -2.09 -9.03 22.88
CA MET A 37 -3.52 -8.93 23.20
C MET A 37 -4.31 -8.47 22.00
N ASP A 38 -5.60 -8.81 21.94
CA ASP A 38 -6.46 -8.30 20.88
C ASP A 38 -6.77 -6.80 21.05
N TRP A 39 -7.22 -6.17 19.96
CA TRP A 39 -7.52 -4.74 19.92
C TRP A 39 -8.63 -4.31 20.89
N THR A 40 -9.61 -5.18 21.15
CA THR A 40 -10.73 -4.85 22.05
C THR A 40 -10.23 -4.79 23.49
N ALA A 41 -9.47 -5.79 23.92
CA ALA A 41 -8.82 -5.83 25.22
C ALA A 41 -7.88 -4.63 25.42
N ALA A 42 -7.10 -4.27 24.39
CA ALA A 42 -6.23 -3.10 24.43
C ALA A 42 -7.01 -1.78 24.59
N ARG A 43 -8.15 -1.66 23.90
CA ARG A 43 -9.01 -0.46 24.00
C ARG A 43 -9.62 -0.31 25.38
N ASP A 44 -10.00 -1.42 26.01
CA ASP A 44 -10.57 -1.42 27.36
C ASP A 44 -9.49 -1.14 28.42
N ALA A 45 -8.27 -1.65 28.23
CA ALA A 45 -7.15 -1.46 29.14
C ALA A 45 -6.50 -0.07 29.02
N ALA A 46 -6.38 0.48 27.81
CA ALA A 46 -5.59 1.67 27.52
C ALA A 46 -6.18 2.54 26.39
N ALA A 47 -7.41 3.01 26.58
CA ALA A 47 -8.17 3.78 25.58
C ALA A 47 -7.46 5.02 25.00
N GLY A 48 -6.51 5.61 25.74
CA GLY A 48 -5.70 6.74 25.24
C GLY A 48 -4.65 6.29 24.21
N VAL A 49 -3.97 5.18 24.47
CA VAL A 49 -2.96 4.61 23.57
C VAL A 49 -3.62 4.11 22.29
N THR A 50 -4.75 3.40 22.39
CA THR A 50 -5.46 2.93 21.20
C THR A 50 -6.02 4.08 20.35
N ARG A 51 -6.51 5.16 20.96
CA ARG A 51 -6.90 6.37 20.21
C ARG A 51 -5.72 7.00 19.46
N TYR A 52 -4.55 7.05 20.09
CA TYR A 52 -3.35 7.54 19.43
C TYR A 52 -2.94 6.64 18.25
N ILE A 53 -2.98 5.31 18.42
CA ILE A 53 -2.74 4.36 17.33
C ILE A 53 -3.74 4.57 16.19
N SER A 54 -5.04 4.68 16.48
CA SER A 54 -6.07 4.98 15.46
C SER A 54 -5.80 6.27 14.70
N LEU A 55 -5.30 7.30 15.37
CA LEU A 55 -4.91 8.55 14.73
C LEU A 55 -3.70 8.36 13.80
N LEU A 56 -2.70 7.58 14.22
CA LEU A 56 -1.56 7.22 13.38
C LEU A 56 -1.99 6.43 12.15
N GLU A 57 -2.84 5.42 12.32
CA GLU A 57 -3.38 4.60 11.22
C GLU A 57 -4.20 5.46 10.24
N THR A 58 -4.99 6.42 10.75
CA THR A 58 -5.70 7.37 9.88
C THR A 58 -4.73 8.24 9.08
N GLY A 59 -3.67 8.74 9.72
CA GLY A 59 -2.65 9.54 9.06
C GLY A 59 -1.87 8.76 8.01
N TYR A 60 -1.56 7.49 8.31
CA TYR A 60 -0.90 6.57 7.39
C TYR A 60 -1.77 6.26 6.17
N ALA A 61 -3.04 5.87 6.37
CA ALA A 61 -3.96 5.62 5.26
C ALA A 61 -4.22 6.88 4.40
N LEU A 62 -4.24 8.08 5.01
CA LEU A 62 -4.32 9.33 4.25
C LEU A 62 -3.04 9.58 3.43
N HIS A 63 -1.87 9.30 4.00
CA HIS A 63 -0.59 9.39 3.30
C HIS A 63 -0.57 8.45 2.09
N GLU A 64 -0.92 7.18 2.29
CA GLU A 64 -1.02 6.19 1.21
C GLU A 64 -2.03 6.60 0.13
N LEU A 65 -3.17 7.19 0.51
CA LEU A 65 -4.15 7.70 -0.45
C LEU A 65 -3.55 8.79 -1.34
N VAL A 66 -2.83 9.76 -0.75
CA VAL A 66 -2.18 10.83 -1.51
C VAL A 66 -1.13 10.27 -2.46
N PHE A 67 -0.29 9.33 -2.02
CA PHE A 67 0.70 8.70 -2.88
C PHE A 67 0.06 7.82 -3.96
N GLY A 68 -1.00 7.10 -3.63
CA GLY A 68 -1.79 6.31 -4.58
C GLY A 68 -2.41 7.18 -5.68
N LEU A 69 -2.95 8.35 -5.33
CA LEU A 69 -3.48 9.32 -6.28
C LEU A 69 -2.37 9.91 -7.17
N LEU A 70 -1.23 10.28 -6.58
CA LEU A 70 -0.07 10.75 -7.35
C LEU A 70 0.41 9.68 -8.33
N PHE A 71 0.51 8.43 -7.87
CA PHE A 71 0.89 7.30 -8.71
C PHE A 71 -0.14 7.08 -9.84
N LEU A 72 -1.43 7.17 -9.54
CA LEU A 72 -2.48 7.08 -10.54
C LEU A 72 -2.34 8.17 -11.61
N ILE A 73 -2.00 9.40 -11.23
CA ILE A 73 -1.73 10.50 -12.17
C ILE A 73 -0.52 10.17 -13.05
N ILE A 74 0.58 9.69 -12.47
CA ILE A 74 1.79 9.28 -13.20
C ILE A 74 1.46 8.16 -14.21
N VAL A 75 0.71 7.14 -13.79
CA VAL A 75 0.33 6.03 -14.65
C VAL A 75 -0.69 6.46 -15.71
N ALA A 76 -1.59 7.39 -15.40
CA ALA A 76 -2.64 7.84 -16.32
C ALA A 76 -2.10 8.79 -17.40
N ILE A 77 -1.08 9.61 -17.11
CA ILE A 77 -0.62 10.66 -18.02
C ILE A 77 0.79 10.34 -18.55
N PRO A 78 1.89 10.59 -17.82
CA PRO A 78 3.25 10.48 -18.40
C PRO A 78 3.62 9.03 -18.75
N PHE A 79 3.16 8.03 -18.00
CA PHE A 79 3.39 6.63 -18.38
C PHE A 79 2.71 6.27 -19.70
N ARG A 80 1.48 6.74 -19.95
CA ARG A 80 0.78 6.52 -21.24
C ARG A 80 1.48 7.25 -22.39
N ARG A 81 2.08 8.41 -22.11
CA ARG A 81 2.90 9.17 -23.07
C ARG A 81 4.24 8.51 -23.38
N GLY A 82 4.64 7.47 -22.65
CA GLY A 82 5.92 6.81 -22.85
C GLY A 82 7.11 7.57 -22.24
N GLU A 83 6.84 8.48 -21.30
CA GLU A 83 7.88 9.23 -20.61
C GLU A 83 8.74 8.28 -19.76
N ARG A 84 10.06 8.28 -20.00
CA ARG A 84 10.98 7.32 -19.36
C ARG A 84 11.03 7.45 -17.85
N TRP A 85 10.98 8.69 -17.33
CA TRP A 85 10.99 8.92 -15.89
C TRP A 85 9.76 8.31 -15.19
N ALA A 86 8.61 8.24 -15.88
CA ALA A 86 7.40 7.65 -15.31
C ALA A 86 7.53 6.14 -15.14
N TRP A 87 8.29 5.46 -16.02
CA TRP A 87 8.63 4.05 -15.85
C TRP A 87 9.48 3.84 -14.59
N PHE A 88 10.46 4.72 -14.34
CA PHE A 88 11.26 4.67 -13.11
C PHE A 88 10.44 4.98 -11.86
N ALA A 89 9.54 5.97 -11.92
CA ALA A 89 8.68 6.34 -10.81
C ALA A 89 7.75 5.19 -10.36
N CYS A 90 7.36 4.29 -11.27
CA CYS A 90 6.56 3.12 -10.91
C CYS A 90 7.27 2.18 -9.91
N TRP A 91 8.60 2.12 -9.91
CA TRP A 91 9.35 1.28 -8.97
C TRP A 91 9.29 1.78 -7.53
N VAL A 92 8.94 3.06 -7.29
CA VAL A 92 8.82 3.59 -5.92
C VAL A 92 7.68 2.90 -5.17
N VAL A 93 6.60 2.54 -5.85
CA VAL A 93 5.47 1.82 -5.24
C VAL A 93 5.90 0.45 -4.72
N LEU A 94 6.77 -0.26 -5.44
CA LEU A 94 7.32 -1.53 -4.97
C LEU A 94 8.06 -1.40 -3.64
N ILE A 95 8.77 -0.29 -3.42
CA ILE A 95 9.50 -0.07 -2.17
C ILE A 95 8.51 0.09 -1.00
N ALA A 96 7.38 0.77 -1.24
CA ALA A 96 6.32 0.91 -0.25
C ALA A 96 5.67 -0.45 0.07
N ASP A 97 5.31 -1.22 -0.97
CA ASP A 97 4.70 -2.56 -0.82
C ASP A 97 5.63 -3.52 -0.04
N LEU A 98 6.91 -3.55 -0.40
CA LEU A 98 7.91 -4.36 0.32
C LEU A 98 8.02 -3.96 1.79
N GLY A 99 7.97 -2.67 2.10
CA GLY A 99 7.96 -2.16 3.46
C GLY A 99 6.79 -2.74 4.27
N TYR A 100 5.60 -2.78 3.68
CA TYR A 100 4.40 -3.36 4.28
C TYR A 100 4.55 -4.87 4.50
N THR A 101 5.06 -5.61 3.51
CA THR A 101 5.36 -7.04 3.59
C THR A 101 6.30 -7.39 4.75
N PHE A 102 7.39 -6.64 4.91
CA PHE A 102 8.41 -6.94 5.92
C PHE A 102 8.01 -6.52 7.34
N THR A 103 7.15 -5.50 7.47
CA THR A 103 6.74 -4.97 8.77
C THR A 103 5.52 -5.70 9.33
N LEU A 104 4.47 -5.86 8.53
CA LEU A 104 3.20 -6.45 8.95
C LEU A 104 2.98 -7.86 8.40
N GLY A 105 3.41 -8.13 7.17
CA GLY A 105 3.20 -9.42 6.51
C GLY A 105 3.75 -10.61 7.31
N ARG A 106 4.89 -10.44 7.96
CA ARG A 106 5.49 -11.53 8.78
C ARG A 106 4.61 -11.99 9.95
N TYR A 107 3.61 -11.21 10.35
CA TYR A 107 2.71 -11.52 11.47
C TYR A 107 1.33 -12.01 11.05
N ASP A 108 0.96 -11.89 9.77
CA ASP A 108 -0.32 -12.37 9.24
C ASP A 108 -0.11 -13.02 7.86
N SER A 109 -0.35 -14.33 7.79
CA SER A 109 -0.21 -15.11 6.55
C SER A 109 -1.11 -14.66 5.39
N ALA A 110 -2.30 -14.11 5.68
CA ALA A 110 -3.20 -13.60 4.65
C ALA A 110 -2.66 -12.28 4.09
N LEU A 111 -2.21 -11.40 4.97
CA LEU A 111 -1.58 -10.13 4.63
C LEU A 111 -0.26 -10.34 3.88
N LEU A 112 0.56 -11.31 4.31
CA LEU A 112 1.77 -11.74 3.60
C LEU A 112 1.46 -12.21 2.18
N ARG A 113 0.46 -13.09 2.02
CA ARG A 113 0.10 -13.59 0.69
C ARG A 113 -0.34 -12.45 -0.24
N ASN A 114 -1.19 -11.56 0.26
CA ASN A 114 -1.73 -10.46 -0.55
C ASN A 114 -0.63 -9.45 -0.93
N SER A 115 0.24 -9.11 0.02
CA SER A 115 1.38 -8.21 -0.21
C SER A 115 2.41 -8.81 -1.16
N LEU A 116 2.72 -10.11 -1.05
CA LEU A 116 3.59 -10.81 -2.00
C LEU A 116 3.04 -10.81 -3.45
N ILE A 117 1.73 -10.87 -3.63
CA ILE A 117 1.13 -10.76 -4.97
C ILE A 117 1.41 -9.37 -5.56
N ALA A 118 1.28 -8.30 -4.76
CA ALA A 118 1.61 -6.94 -5.18
C ALA A 118 3.12 -6.81 -5.48
N ASP A 119 3.97 -7.32 -4.58
CA ASP A 119 5.43 -7.33 -4.69
C ASP A 119 5.93 -8.04 -5.95
N LEU A 120 5.22 -9.06 -6.43
CA LEU A 120 5.58 -9.79 -7.65
C LEU A 120 4.94 -9.22 -8.92
N ALA A 121 3.73 -8.66 -8.81
CA ALA A 121 3.01 -8.13 -9.97
C ALA A 121 3.78 -6.99 -10.66
N LEU A 122 4.30 -6.03 -9.89
CA LEU A 122 4.98 -4.87 -10.47
C LEU A 122 6.32 -5.25 -11.16
N PRO A 123 7.23 -6.02 -10.54
CA PRO A 123 8.48 -6.45 -11.17
C PRO A 123 8.29 -7.35 -12.40
N ILE A 124 7.15 -8.01 -12.53
CA ILE A 124 6.84 -8.82 -13.72
C ILE A 124 6.22 -7.95 -14.82
N LEU A 125 5.20 -7.15 -14.49
CA LEU A 125 4.42 -6.41 -15.48
C LEU A 125 5.16 -5.17 -16.02
N LEU A 126 5.99 -4.52 -15.20
CA LEU A 126 6.66 -3.28 -15.58
C LEU A 126 7.80 -3.48 -16.61
N PRO A 127 8.66 -4.52 -16.50
CA PRO A 127 9.64 -4.84 -17.54
C PRO A 127 9.02 -5.28 -18.87
N LEU A 128 7.85 -5.93 -18.87
CA LEU A 128 7.13 -6.27 -20.12
C LEU A 128 6.76 -5.02 -20.94
N GLN A 129 6.63 -3.87 -20.27
CA GLN A 129 6.36 -2.59 -20.92
C GLN A 129 7.63 -1.85 -21.37
N ALA A 130 8.83 -2.31 -20.98
CA ALA A 130 10.10 -1.64 -21.28
C ALA A 130 10.29 -1.27 -22.76
N PRO A 131 9.94 -2.12 -23.76
CA PRO A 131 10.08 -1.76 -25.17
C PRO A 131 9.36 -0.46 -25.56
N ARG A 132 8.24 -0.12 -24.90
CA ARG A 132 7.48 1.11 -25.15
C ARG A 132 8.24 2.38 -24.76
N PHE A 133 9.11 2.30 -23.75
CA PHE A 133 9.84 3.45 -23.19
C PHE A 133 11.26 3.58 -23.77
N PHE A 134 11.85 2.46 -24.19
CA PHE A 134 13.26 2.38 -24.57
C PHE A 134 13.50 2.08 -26.06
N ARG A 135 12.47 1.86 -26.88
CA ARG A 135 12.67 1.82 -28.35
C ARG A 135 13.21 3.17 -28.81
N LYS A 136 14.37 3.15 -29.47
CA LYS A 136 14.89 4.32 -30.20
C LYS A 136 13.92 4.61 -31.34
N SER A 137 13.47 5.87 -31.47
CA SER A 137 12.91 6.36 -32.74
C SER A 137 13.98 6.09 -33.80
N GLN A 138 13.64 5.30 -34.83
CA GLN A 138 14.55 5.16 -35.98
C GLN A 138 14.72 6.56 -36.59
N PRO A 139 15.97 6.96 -36.92
CA PRO A 139 16.24 8.23 -37.58
C PRO A 139 15.59 8.30 -38.96
#